data_AF-A0A5M5BWB7-F1
#
_entry.id   AF-A0A5M5BWB7-F1
#
_cell.length_a   1.000
_cell.length_b   1.000
_cell.length_c   1.000
_cell.angle_alpha   90.00
_cell.angle_beta   90.00
_cell.angle_gamma   90.00
#
_symmetry.space_group_name_H-M   'P 1'
#
loop_
_entity.id
_entity.type
_entity.pdbx_description
1 polymer ?
#
loop_
_entity_poly.entity_id
_entity_poly.type
_entity_poly.pdbx_seq_one_letter_code
_entity_poly.pdbx_strand_id
1 'polypeptide(L)'
;ILEAVRELGLETYRLKEVGGADFLLGRLPIKLYLYGGGNPDENGVERLNNPQLTAAEMCLYNVNDFNPGDADKMFVLMRSVHHQLAKRLMQLIAYDRDKFFTISGHRYTGSTELIAAQLGYASTGKEKFGLDAYANKRGFYTMLSFLSAEDDFAEIISATLTSTPKEVYDATVTAKTPDTDVDPEVNARYAKEAEQAYKEFTEKQAFVNEYVQKSWHINLKQMQVISVRRINAYIKQH
;
A
#
# COMPACT_ATOMS: atom_id res chain seq x y z
N ILE A 1 12.26 14.44 -9.03
CA ILE A 1 11.01 13.66 -8.84
C ILE A 1 10.65 12.79 -10.04
N LEU A 2 10.49 13.35 -11.25
CA LEU A 2 10.07 12.59 -12.44
C LEU A 2 11.04 11.47 -12.81
N GLU A 3 12.34 11.68 -12.63
CA GLU A 3 13.37 10.64 -12.80
C GLU A 3 13.14 9.47 -11.86
N ALA A 4 12.97 9.71 -10.55
CA ALA A 4 12.65 8.67 -9.58
C ALA A 4 11.34 7.93 -9.92
N VAL A 5 10.29 8.64 -10.34
CA VAL A 5 9.01 8.03 -10.77
C VAL A 5 9.21 7.11 -11.97
N ARG A 6 9.97 7.58 -12.97
CA ARG A 6 10.29 6.79 -14.16
C ARG A 6 11.11 5.55 -13.78
N GLU A 7 12.22 5.72 -13.10
CA GLU A 7 13.20 4.65 -12.84
C GLU A 7 12.70 3.64 -11.80
N LEU A 8 12.18 4.12 -10.68
CA LEU A 8 11.79 3.27 -9.54
C LEU A 8 10.33 2.80 -9.67
N GLY A 9 9.47 3.61 -10.28
CA GLY A 9 8.10 3.24 -10.60
C GLY A 9 8.01 2.47 -11.92
N LEU A 10 8.00 3.20 -13.03
CA LEU A 10 7.60 2.65 -14.34
C LEU A 10 8.56 1.58 -14.86
N GLU A 11 9.87 1.85 -14.81
CA GLU A 11 10.88 0.94 -15.36
C GLU A 11 11.00 -0.34 -14.54
N THR A 12 10.74 -0.31 -13.23
CA THR A 12 10.70 -1.51 -12.37
C THR A 12 9.70 -2.54 -12.88
N TYR A 13 8.49 -2.12 -13.29
CA TYR A 13 7.48 -3.04 -13.86
C TYR A 13 7.87 -3.57 -15.25
N ARG A 14 8.75 -2.85 -15.98
CA ARG A 14 9.18 -3.22 -17.35
C ARG A 14 10.43 -4.11 -17.37
N LEU A 15 11.04 -4.37 -16.22
CA LEU A 15 12.15 -5.31 -16.10
C LEU A 15 11.73 -6.71 -16.58
N LYS A 16 12.64 -7.41 -17.26
CA LYS A 16 12.38 -8.73 -17.85
C LYS A 16 11.98 -9.75 -16.78
N GLU A 17 12.58 -9.65 -15.61
CA GLU A 17 12.33 -10.49 -14.44
C GLU A 17 11.09 -10.09 -13.62
N VAL A 18 10.37 -9.04 -14.04
CA VAL A 18 9.12 -8.57 -13.42
C VAL A 18 7.96 -8.76 -14.41
N GLY A 19 7.58 -7.72 -15.17
CA GLY A 19 6.48 -7.79 -16.15
C GLY A 19 6.95 -7.82 -17.61
N GLY A 20 8.20 -7.44 -17.88
CA GLY A 20 8.73 -7.30 -19.23
C GLY A 20 8.33 -6.00 -19.93
N ALA A 21 8.97 -5.73 -21.08
CA ALA A 21 8.94 -4.43 -21.75
C ALA A 21 7.53 -3.94 -22.12
N ASP A 22 6.62 -4.88 -22.38
CA ASP A 22 5.28 -4.64 -22.90
C ASP A 22 4.20 -4.57 -21.83
N PHE A 23 4.50 -4.96 -20.57
CA PHE A 23 3.48 -5.07 -19.51
C PHE A 23 2.70 -3.77 -19.28
N LEU A 24 3.37 -2.62 -19.39
CA LEU A 24 2.73 -1.32 -19.18
C LEU A 24 2.15 -0.68 -20.44
N LEU A 25 2.29 -1.29 -21.63
CA LEU A 25 1.74 -0.74 -22.87
C LEU A 25 0.21 -0.66 -22.79
N GLY A 26 -0.33 0.54 -22.99
CA GLY A 26 -1.77 0.82 -22.86
C GLY A 26 -2.29 0.81 -21.42
N ARG A 27 -1.43 0.60 -20.41
CA ARG A 27 -1.84 0.45 -19.00
C ARG A 27 -1.36 1.56 -18.07
N LEU A 28 -0.60 2.53 -18.59
CA LEU A 28 -0.13 3.68 -17.81
C LEU A 28 -1.23 4.70 -17.52
N PRO A 29 -1.09 5.50 -16.45
CA PRO A 29 -1.79 6.77 -16.32
C PRO A 29 -1.47 7.68 -17.52
N ILE A 30 -2.47 8.40 -18.02
CA ILE A 30 -2.37 9.27 -19.19
C ILE A 30 -1.98 10.71 -18.83
N LYS A 31 -2.11 11.10 -17.57
CA LYS A 31 -1.71 12.40 -17.04
C LYS A 31 -1.07 12.26 -15.67
N LEU A 32 -0.11 13.13 -15.41
CA LEU A 32 0.59 13.25 -14.14
C LEU A 32 0.42 14.67 -13.61
N TYR A 33 -0.10 14.80 -12.40
CA TYR A 33 -0.24 16.05 -11.68
C TYR A 33 0.81 16.13 -10.58
N LEU A 34 1.48 17.28 -10.46
CA LEU A 34 2.50 17.54 -9.46
C LEU A 34 2.01 18.65 -8.53
N TYR A 35 1.84 18.34 -7.25
CA TYR A 35 1.36 19.27 -6.23
C TYR A 35 2.47 19.59 -5.23
N GLY A 36 2.62 20.88 -4.92
CA GLY A 36 3.60 21.34 -3.94
C GLY A 36 3.35 20.73 -2.56
N GLY A 37 2.14 20.80 -2.02
CA GLY A 37 1.81 20.29 -0.69
C GLY A 37 1.27 18.85 -0.68
N GLY A 38 0.95 18.39 0.54
CA GLY A 38 0.27 17.12 0.80
C GLY A 38 -1.19 17.13 0.33
N ASN A 39 -1.88 16.02 0.52
CA ASN A 39 -3.28 15.84 0.11
C ASN A 39 -4.19 15.47 1.29
N PRO A 40 -4.32 16.33 2.32
CA PRO A 40 -5.24 16.08 3.40
C PRO A 40 -6.69 16.12 2.90
N ASP A 41 -7.51 15.18 3.34
CA ASP A 41 -8.95 15.28 3.20
C ASP A 41 -9.58 16.14 4.31
N GLU A 42 -10.91 16.18 4.34
CA GLU A 42 -11.68 16.95 5.33
C GLU A 42 -11.41 16.55 6.79
N ASN A 43 -10.91 15.32 7.03
CA ASN A 43 -10.53 14.82 8.34
C ASN A 43 -9.05 15.05 8.67
N GLY A 44 -8.31 15.74 7.79
CA GLY A 44 -6.87 16.00 7.93
C GLY A 44 -5.98 14.80 7.62
N VAL A 45 -6.54 13.69 7.09
CA VAL A 45 -5.76 12.52 6.72
C VAL A 45 -5.22 12.68 5.31
N GLU A 46 -3.90 12.62 5.16
CA GLU A 46 -3.27 12.68 3.84
C GLU A 46 -3.57 11.41 3.02
N ARG A 47 -3.86 11.59 1.73
CA ARG A 47 -4.14 10.50 0.78
C ARG A 47 -3.01 10.36 -0.25
N LEU A 48 -2.75 9.13 -0.68
CA LEU A 48 -1.76 8.81 -1.72
C LEU A 48 -2.23 9.14 -3.14
N ASN A 49 -3.53 9.34 -3.34
CA ASN A 49 -4.19 9.64 -4.60
C ASN A 49 -5.27 10.71 -4.41
N ASN A 50 -5.76 11.30 -5.52
CA ASN A 50 -6.94 12.15 -5.47
C ASN A 50 -8.21 11.30 -5.64
N PRO A 51 -9.11 11.21 -4.63
CA PRO A 51 -10.33 10.40 -4.73
C PRO A 51 -11.34 10.95 -5.76
N GLN A 52 -11.20 12.21 -6.18
CA GLN A 52 -12.08 12.84 -7.19
C GLN A 52 -11.63 12.55 -8.64
N LEU A 53 -10.44 11.95 -8.82
CA LEU A 53 -9.93 11.59 -10.14
C LEU A 53 -10.07 10.09 -10.40
N THR A 54 -10.00 9.73 -11.67
CA THR A 54 -9.95 8.32 -12.07
C THR A 54 -8.51 7.78 -11.95
N ALA A 55 -8.36 6.46 -11.84
CA ALA A 55 -7.03 5.84 -11.82
C ALA A 55 -6.23 6.01 -13.14
N ALA A 56 -6.85 6.56 -14.20
CA ALA A 56 -6.14 6.96 -15.41
C ALA A 56 -5.26 8.21 -15.21
N GLU A 57 -5.39 8.89 -14.08
CA GLU A 57 -4.62 10.08 -13.72
C GLU A 57 -3.82 9.79 -12.43
N MET A 58 -2.58 10.24 -12.38
CA MET A 58 -1.71 10.08 -11.22
C MET A 58 -1.40 11.44 -10.60
N CYS A 59 -1.59 11.57 -9.29
CA CYS A 59 -1.26 12.76 -8.53
C CYS A 59 -0.08 12.48 -7.60
N LEU A 60 0.97 13.29 -7.72
CA LEU A 60 2.11 13.24 -6.81
C LEU A 60 2.11 14.50 -5.95
N TYR A 61 2.27 14.31 -4.65
CA TYR A 61 2.19 15.35 -3.63
C TYR A 61 3.55 15.60 -2.99
N ASN A 62 3.67 16.67 -2.20
CA ASN A 62 4.90 17.07 -1.51
C ASN A 62 6.09 17.30 -2.48
N VAL A 63 5.81 17.75 -3.71
CA VAL A 63 6.84 17.89 -4.75
C VAL A 63 7.84 19.00 -4.45
N ASN A 64 7.42 20.05 -3.74
CA ASN A 64 8.30 21.17 -3.38
C ASN A 64 9.35 20.81 -2.33
N ASP A 65 9.09 19.79 -1.53
CA ASP A 65 9.95 19.32 -0.44
C ASP A 65 10.68 18.01 -0.81
N PHE A 66 10.50 17.49 -2.03
CA PHE A 66 11.11 16.23 -2.44
C PHE A 66 12.65 16.28 -2.43
N ASN A 67 13.27 15.30 -1.77
CA ASN A 67 14.71 15.08 -1.78
C ASN A 67 15.01 13.61 -2.14
N PRO A 68 15.72 13.32 -3.24
CA PRO A 68 16.02 11.94 -3.67
C PRO A 68 16.94 11.15 -2.72
N GLY A 69 17.76 11.83 -1.92
CA GLY A 69 18.62 11.21 -0.90
C GLY A 69 17.93 11.00 0.46
N ASP A 70 16.68 11.44 0.61
CA ASP A 70 15.90 11.28 1.84
C ASP A 70 15.01 10.03 1.74
N ALA A 71 15.25 9.07 2.63
CA ALA A 71 14.56 7.78 2.62
C ALA A 71 13.05 7.88 2.91
N ASP A 72 12.63 8.80 3.77
CA ASP A 72 11.22 8.96 4.12
C ASP A 72 10.46 9.63 2.97
N LYS A 73 11.03 10.66 2.36
CA LYS A 73 10.45 11.32 1.18
C LYS A 73 10.39 10.40 -0.04
N MET A 74 11.44 9.60 -0.26
CA MET A 74 11.45 8.59 -1.31
C MET A 74 10.39 7.50 -1.04
N PHE A 75 10.24 7.08 0.22
CA PHE A 75 9.21 6.13 0.62
C PHE A 75 7.81 6.67 0.29
N VAL A 76 7.47 7.89 0.69
CA VAL A 76 6.15 8.51 0.38
C VAL A 76 5.89 8.56 -1.11
N LEU A 77 6.89 8.99 -1.90
CA LEU A 77 6.77 9.04 -3.35
C LEU A 77 6.48 7.65 -3.94
N MET A 78 7.27 6.64 -3.58
CA MET A 78 7.10 5.28 -4.11
C MET A 78 5.83 4.60 -3.62
N ARG A 79 5.40 4.87 -2.38
CA ARG A 79 4.08 4.46 -1.88
C ARG A 79 2.98 4.97 -2.78
N SER A 80 2.99 6.28 -3.08
CA SER A 80 1.99 6.93 -3.94
C SER A 80 2.01 6.38 -5.37
N VAL A 81 3.20 6.23 -5.98
CA VAL A 81 3.36 5.72 -7.34
C VAL A 81 2.84 4.29 -7.45
N HIS A 82 3.28 3.38 -6.57
CA HIS A 82 2.85 1.99 -6.62
C HIS A 82 1.36 1.81 -6.30
N HIS A 83 0.82 2.61 -5.37
CA HIS A 83 -0.60 2.58 -5.03
C HIS A 83 -1.46 2.95 -6.25
N GLN A 84 -1.13 4.07 -6.90
CA GLN A 84 -1.90 4.55 -8.06
C GLN A 84 -1.72 3.66 -9.29
N LEU A 85 -0.53 3.08 -9.50
CA LEU A 85 -0.33 2.05 -10.53
C LEU A 85 -1.17 0.80 -10.26
N ALA A 86 -1.23 0.33 -9.01
CA ALA A 86 -2.08 -0.80 -8.65
C ALA A 86 -3.56 -0.52 -8.95
N LYS A 87 -4.06 0.67 -8.59
CA LYS A 87 -5.43 1.11 -8.91
C LYS A 87 -5.69 1.18 -10.41
N ARG A 88 -4.71 1.67 -11.19
CA ARG A 88 -4.82 1.69 -12.64
C ARG A 88 -4.86 0.28 -13.24
N LEU A 89 -3.98 -0.60 -12.79
CA LEU A 89 -3.91 -1.97 -13.29
C LEU A 89 -5.16 -2.78 -12.95
N MET A 90 -5.71 -2.65 -11.74
CA MET A 90 -6.93 -3.36 -11.36
C MET A 90 -8.19 -2.84 -12.09
N GLN A 91 -8.17 -1.59 -12.56
CA GLN A 91 -9.25 -1.05 -13.40
C GLN A 91 -9.22 -1.67 -14.81
N LEU A 92 -8.04 -1.96 -15.34
CA LEU A 92 -7.84 -2.47 -16.70
C LEU A 92 -7.85 -4.00 -16.76
N ILE A 93 -7.42 -4.63 -15.69
CA ILE A 93 -7.39 -6.07 -15.50
C ILE A 93 -8.17 -6.29 -14.20
N ALA A 94 -9.43 -6.71 -14.30
CA ALA A 94 -10.28 -6.81 -13.12
C ALA A 94 -9.85 -7.98 -12.23
N TYR A 95 -9.95 -7.78 -10.91
CA TYR A 95 -9.88 -8.86 -9.92
C TYR A 95 -11.29 -9.23 -9.47
N ASP A 96 -11.43 -10.39 -8.80
CA ASP A 96 -12.69 -10.78 -8.18
C ASP A 96 -12.94 -9.95 -6.91
N ARG A 97 -13.51 -8.76 -7.13
CA ARG A 97 -13.73 -7.75 -6.10
C ARG A 97 -14.68 -8.22 -5.01
N ASP A 98 -15.73 -8.95 -5.37
CA ASP A 98 -16.70 -9.46 -4.41
C ASP A 98 -16.06 -10.52 -3.51
N LYS A 99 -15.30 -11.46 -4.09
CA LYS A 99 -14.56 -12.45 -3.29
C LYS A 99 -13.56 -11.79 -2.35
N PHE A 100 -12.79 -10.81 -2.82
CA PHE A 100 -11.87 -10.06 -1.96
C PHE A 100 -12.62 -9.30 -0.84
N PHE A 101 -13.71 -8.62 -1.20
CA PHE A 101 -14.56 -7.90 -0.26
C PHE A 101 -15.11 -8.82 0.84
N THR A 102 -15.47 -10.08 0.54
CA THR A 102 -15.98 -11.00 1.56
C THR A 102 -14.99 -11.32 2.69
N ILE A 103 -13.68 -11.11 2.50
CA ILE A 103 -12.66 -11.43 3.50
C ILE A 103 -12.75 -10.46 4.70
N SER A 104 -12.73 -9.15 4.45
CA SER A 104 -12.75 -8.12 5.52
C SER A 104 -13.75 -6.98 5.27
N GLY A 105 -14.77 -7.19 4.43
CA GLY A 105 -15.72 -6.17 4.00
C GLY A 105 -16.48 -5.47 5.12
N HIS A 106 -16.71 -6.17 6.22
CA HIS A 106 -17.38 -5.65 7.42
C HIS A 106 -16.55 -4.61 8.19
N ARG A 107 -15.27 -4.43 7.86
CA ARG A 107 -14.39 -3.43 8.50
C ARG A 107 -14.14 -2.20 7.64
N TYR A 108 -14.57 -2.19 6.38
CA TYR A 108 -14.38 -1.02 5.52
C TYR A 108 -15.27 0.14 5.99
N THR A 109 -14.68 1.33 6.06
CA THR A 109 -15.29 2.52 6.65
C THR A 109 -15.83 3.48 5.60
N GLY A 110 -15.30 3.44 4.37
CA GLY A 110 -15.62 4.41 3.31
C GLY A 110 -15.08 5.83 3.56
N SER A 111 -14.53 6.09 4.75
CA SER A 111 -14.12 7.42 5.23
C SER A 111 -12.89 7.33 6.13
N THR A 112 -12.12 8.41 6.19
CA THR A 112 -10.95 8.56 7.07
C THR A 112 -11.29 8.94 8.50
N GLU A 113 -12.53 9.32 8.80
CA GLU A 113 -12.93 9.79 10.13
C GLU A 113 -12.49 8.85 11.25
N LEU A 114 -12.70 7.53 11.06
CA LEU A 114 -12.39 6.51 12.06
C LEU A 114 -10.89 6.18 12.20
N ILE A 115 -10.05 6.69 11.29
CA ILE A 115 -8.59 6.49 11.31
C ILE A 115 -7.80 7.78 11.55
N ALA A 116 -8.47 8.93 11.57
CA ALA A 116 -7.84 10.23 11.70
C ALA A 116 -7.13 10.40 13.04
N ALA A 117 -7.75 9.96 14.14
CA ALA A 117 -7.15 10.07 15.48
C ALA A 117 -5.87 9.24 15.60
N GLN A 118 -5.84 8.04 15.00
CA GLN A 118 -4.68 7.15 15.00
C GLN A 118 -3.53 7.75 14.19
N LEU A 119 -3.84 8.41 13.06
CA LEU A 119 -2.85 9.07 12.21
C LEU A 119 -2.43 10.46 12.70
N GLY A 120 -3.18 11.07 13.63
CA GLY A 120 -2.89 12.41 14.15
C GLY A 120 -1.55 12.56 14.87
N TYR A 121 -0.94 11.43 15.28
CA TYR A 121 0.38 11.41 15.92
C TYR A 121 1.53 11.11 14.95
N ALA A 122 1.24 10.83 13.67
CA ALA A 122 2.24 10.43 12.70
C ALA A 122 3.10 11.63 12.27
N SER A 123 4.41 11.51 12.47
CA SER A 123 5.40 12.55 12.22
C SER A 123 6.22 12.31 10.94
N THR A 124 6.33 11.04 10.52
CA THR A 124 7.05 10.61 9.33
C THR A 124 6.11 10.06 8.26
N GLY A 125 6.55 10.07 7.00
CA GLY A 125 5.85 9.41 5.91
C GLY A 125 5.63 7.92 6.16
N LYS A 126 6.60 7.25 6.79
CA LYS A 126 6.48 5.84 7.17
C LYS A 126 5.39 5.59 8.22
N GLU A 127 5.24 6.46 9.21
CA GLU A 127 4.13 6.39 10.17
C GLU A 127 2.78 6.69 9.51
N LYS A 128 2.74 7.61 8.53
CA LYS A 128 1.49 7.98 7.84
C LYS A 128 1.01 6.92 6.85
N PHE A 129 1.91 6.29 6.10
CA PHE A 129 1.57 5.48 4.92
C PHE A 129 2.14 4.05 4.94
N GLY A 130 2.90 3.68 5.97
CA GLY A 130 3.54 2.39 6.08
C GLY A 130 2.66 1.29 6.66
N LEU A 131 3.30 0.13 6.86
CA LEU A 131 2.71 -0.96 7.62
C LEU A 131 2.45 -0.49 9.05
N ASP A 132 1.21 -0.66 9.50
CA ASP A 132 0.75 -0.10 10.76
C ASP A 132 0.24 -1.20 11.70
N ALA A 133 0.69 -1.18 12.96
CA ALA A 133 0.35 -2.23 13.92
C ALA A 133 -1.14 -2.25 14.28
N TYR A 134 -1.80 -1.09 14.36
CA TYR A 134 -3.24 -0.99 14.61
C TYR A 134 -4.04 -1.58 13.46
N ALA A 135 -3.62 -1.31 12.22
CA ALA A 135 -4.18 -1.91 11.01
C ALA A 135 -3.93 -3.43 10.94
N ASN A 136 -2.71 -3.88 11.22
CA ASN A 136 -2.32 -5.29 11.16
C ASN A 136 -3.16 -6.15 12.11
N LYS A 137 -3.37 -5.68 13.34
CA LYS A 137 -4.25 -6.31 14.35
C LYS A 137 -5.74 -6.33 13.95
N ARG A 138 -6.11 -5.74 12.82
CA ARG A 138 -7.46 -5.73 12.23
C ARG A 138 -7.49 -6.34 10.83
N GLY A 139 -6.44 -7.09 10.46
CA GLY A 139 -6.36 -7.79 9.19
C GLY A 139 -5.91 -6.92 8.00
N PHE A 140 -5.45 -5.69 8.22
CA PHE A 140 -5.07 -4.74 7.17
C PHE A 140 -3.56 -4.46 7.14
N TYR A 141 -3.02 -4.07 6.00
CA TYR A 141 -1.60 -3.68 5.90
C TYR A 141 -1.34 -2.30 6.49
N THR A 142 -2.17 -1.33 6.13
CA THR A 142 -1.99 0.09 6.42
C THR A 142 -3.29 0.70 6.92
N MET A 143 -3.23 1.91 7.51
CA MET A 143 -4.43 2.64 7.91
C MET A 143 -5.34 2.99 6.72
N LEU A 144 -4.78 3.25 5.53
CA LEU A 144 -5.59 3.54 4.34
C LEU A 144 -6.30 2.30 3.77
N SER A 145 -5.95 1.10 4.22
CA SER A 145 -6.64 -0.13 3.80
C SER A 145 -8.07 -0.23 4.35
N PHE A 146 -8.43 0.55 5.37
CA PHE A 146 -9.80 0.58 5.92
C PHE A 146 -10.82 1.23 4.98
N LEU A 147 -10.39 1.93 3.95
CA LEU A 147 -11.27 2.81 3.19
C LEU A 147 -12.22 2.04 2.27
N SER A 148 -11.69 1.07 1.52
CA SER A 148 -12.46 0.30 0.55
C SER A 148 -11.70 -0.97 0.16
N ALA A 149 -12.38 -1.91 -0.50
CA ALA A 149 -11.74 -3.09 -1.06
C ALA A 149 -10.68 -2.73 -2.12
N GLU A 150 -10.94 -1.68 -2.90
CA GLU A 150 -10.04 -1.18 -3.93
C GLU A 150 -8.77 -0.55 -3.32
N ASP A 151 -8.93 0.22 -2.25
CA ASP A 151 -7.80 0.81 -1.52
C ASP A 151 -7.00 -0.26 -0.78
N ASP A 152 -7.64 -1.19 -0.07
CA ASP A 152 -6.97 -2.31 0.61
C ASP A 152 -6.13 -3.15 -0.36
N PHE A 153 -6.71 -3.49 -1.52
CA PHE A 153 -6.00 -4.22 -2.56
C PHE A 153 -4.76 -3.45 -3.06
N ALA A 154 -4.92 -2.14 -3.34
CA ALA A 154 -3.83 -1.28 -3.77
C ALA A 154 -2.76 -1.10 -2.68
N GLU A 155 -3.18 -0.98 -1.43
CA GLU A 155 -2.31 -0.85 -0.25
C GLU A 155 -1.48 -2.11 -0.04
N ILE A 156 -2.05 -3.31 -0.16
CA ILE A 156 -1.29 -4.57 -0.05
C ILE A 156 -0.15 -4.60 -1.07
N ILE A 157 -0.42 -4.29 -2.35
CA ILE A 157 0.61 -4.27 -3.39
C ILE A 157 1.65 -3.20 -3.07
N SER A 158 1.19 -1.98 -2.86
CA SER A 158 2.07 -0.82 -2.81
C SER A 158 2.90 -0.76 -1.53
N ALA A 159 2.36 -1.15 -0.38
CA ALA A 159 3.14 -1.34 0.85
C ALA A 159 4.14 -2.50 0.69
N THR A 160 3.75 -3.61 0.07
CA THR A 160 4.67 -4.73 -0.21
C THR A 160 5.86 -4.27 -1.06
N LEU A 161 5.64 -3.45 -2.10
CA LEU A 161 6.71 -2.99 -2.99
C LEU A 161 7.65 -1.94 -2.38
N THR A 162 7.28 -1.35 -1.23
CA THR A 162 8.09 -0.35 -0.51
C THR A 162 8.63 -0.84 0.83
N SER A 163 8.25 -2.04 1.25
CA SER A 163 8.68 -2.64 2.51
C SER A 163 9.53 -3.88 2.24
N THR A 164 10.53 -4.11 3.08
CA THR A 164 11.36 -5.31 3.04
C THR A 164 10.51 -6.58 3.28
N PRO A 165 10.96 -7.76 2.82
CA PRO A 165 10.29 -9.01 3.15
C PRO A 165 10.15 -9.26 4.66
N LYS A 166 11.14 -8.78 5.45
CA LYS A 166 11.09 -8.85 6.91
C LYS A 166 9.96 -7.99 7.48
N GLU A 167 9.79 -6.75 7.04
CA GLU A 167 8.72 -5.88 7.53
C GLU A 167 7.33 -6.45 7.22
N VAL A 168 7.12 -7.00 6.03
CA VAL A 168 5.84 -7.66 5.67
C VAL A 168 5.61 -8.93 6.51
N TYR A 169 6.67 -9.68 6.79
CA TYR A 169 6.59 -10.82 7.72
C TYR A 169 6.25 -10.37 9.14
N ASP A 170 6.90 -9.33 9.65
CA ASP A 170 6.67 -8.79 10.99
C ASP A 170 5.23 -8.22 11.13
N ALA A 171 4.66 -7.65 10.07
CA ALA A 171 3.25 -7.25 10.01
C ALA A 171 2.30 -8.47 10.13
N THR A 172 2.67 -9.59 9.49
CA THR A 172 1.93 -10.86 9.62
C THR A 172 1.99 -11.41 11.05
N VAL A 173 3.15 -11.30 11.71
CA VAL A 173 3.31 -11.66 13.13
C VAL A 173 2.48 -10.75 14.03
N THR A 174 2.46 -9.45 13.74
CA THR A 174 1.65 -8.47 14.47
C THR A 174 0.16 -8.79 14.38
N ALA A 175 -0.34 -9.16 13.19
CA ALA A 175 -1.74 -9.56 13.00
C ALA A 175 -2.14 -10.77 13.85
N LYS A 176 -1.20 -11.69 14.13
CA LYS A 176 -1.41 -12.88 14.97
C LYS A 176 -1.28 -12.60 16.47
N THR A 177 -0.71 -11.46 16.86
CA THR A 177 -0.36 -11.20 18.25
C THR A 177 -1.52 -10.47 18.95
N PRO A 178 -2.19 -11.11 19.94
CA PRO A 178 -3.28 -10.47 20.67
C PRO A 178 -2.78 -9.34 21.55
N ASP A 179 -3.66 -8.37 21.79
CA ASP A 179 -3.49 -7.41 22.88
C ASP A 179 -3.63 -8.10 24.24
N THR A 180 -3.15 -7.44 25.29
CA THR A 180 -3.17 -7.96 26.66
C THR A 180 -3.91 -7.02 27.58
N ASP A 181 -4.72 -7.59 28.48
CA ASP A 181 -5.47 -6.90 29.51
C ASP A 181 -5.30 -7.61 30.86
N VAL A 182 -5.66 -6.95 31.96
CA VAL A 182 -5.71 -7.57 33.30
C VAL A 182 -6.91 -8.51 33.43
N ASP A 183 -7.97 -8.27 32.68
CA ASP A 183 -9.19 -9.09 32.68
C ASP A 183 -9.04 -10.33 31.76
N PRO A 184 -9.16 -11.56 32.30
CA PRO A 184 -9.12 -12.79 31.50
C PRO A 184 -10.18 -12.87 30.40
N GLU A 185 -11.38 -12.29 30.60
CA GLU A 185 -12.45 -12.29 29.59
C GLU A 185 -12.08 -11.39 28.41
N VAL A 186 -11.47 -10.24 28.70
CA VAL A 186 -10.96 -9.32 27.67
C VAL A 186 -9.81 -9.96 26.90
N ASN A 187 -8.89 -10.66 27.57
CA ASN A 187 -7.83 -11.43 26.91
C ASN A 187 -8.39 -12.52 25.98
N ALA A 188 -9.44 -13.23 26.40
CA ALA A 188 -10.08 -14.23 25.56
C ALA A 188 -10.73 -13.62 24.31
N ARG A 189 -11.28 -12.40 24.41
CA ARG A 189 -11.77 -11.63 23.25
C ARG A 189 -10.63 -11.23 22.33
N TYR A 190 -9.54 -10.66 22.85
CA TYR A 190 -8.38 -10.26 22.05
C TYR A 190 -7.71 -11.44 21.34
N ALA A 191 -7.69 -12.62 21.95
CA ALA A 191 -7.21 -13.83 21.29
C ALA A 191 -8.04 -14.19 20.05
N LYS A 192 -9.38 -14.08 20.12
CA LYS A 192 -10.27 -14.30 18.98
C LYS A 192 -10.13 -13.24 17.90
N GLU A 193 -9.98 -11.97 18.31
CA GLU A 193 -9.75 -10.87 17.38
C GLU A 193 -8.43 -11.04 16.61
N ALA A 194 -7.36 -11.48 17.28
CA ALA A 194 -6.08 -11.77 16.64
C ALA A 194 -6.14 -12.98 15.70
N GLU A 195 -6.89 -14.04 16.05
CA GLU A 195 -7.12 -15.17 15.14
C GLU A 195 -7.83 -14.73 13.86
N GLN A 196 -8.89 -13.92 14.00
CA GLN A 196 -9.63 -13.36 12.88
C GLN A 196 -8.77 -12.41 12.04
N ALA A 197 -8.02 -11.51 12.67
CA ALA A 197 -7.13 -10.58 11.99
C ALA A 197 -6.04 -11.31 11.20
N TYR A 198 -5.41 -12.33 11.79
CA TYR A 198 -4.42 -13.16 11.11
C TYR A 198 -5.00 -13.88 9.90
N LYS A 199 -6.20 -14.46 10.04
CA LYS A 199 -6.91 -15.10 8.92
C LYS A 199 -7.18 -14.10 7.79
N GLU A 200 -7.80 -12.97 8.10
CA GLU A 200 -8.12 -11.93 7.10
C GLU A 200 -6.85 -11.39 6.42
N PHE A 201 -5.81 -11.12 7.19
CA PHE A 201 -4.52 -10.62 6.68
C PHE A 201 -3.90 -11.60 5.69
N THR A 202 -3.81 -12.88 6.06
CA THR A 202 -3.17 -13.92 5.25
C THR A 202 -4.00 -14.32 4.04
N GLU A 203 -5.32 -14.38 4.15
CA GLU A 203 -6.23 -14.64 3.03
C GLU A 203 -6.13 -13.52 1.97
N LYS A 204 -6.11 -12.25 2.39
CA LYS A 204 -5.93 -11.12 1.45
C LYS A 204 -4.55 -11.11 0.81
N GLN A 205 -3.50 -11.35 1.59
CA GLN A 205 -2.13 -11.46 1.06
C GLN A 205 -2.06 -12.59 0.01
N ALA A 206 -2.65 -13.75 0.29
CA ALA A 206 -2.70 -14.87 -0.65
C ALA A 206 -3.49 -14.53 -1.91
N PHE A 207 -4.67 -13.91 -1.76
CA PHE A 207 -5.52 -13.47 -2.86
C PHE A 207 -4.76 -12.52 -3.81
N VAL A 208 -4.13 -11.48 -3.28
CA VAL A 208 -3.40 -10.48 -4.08
C VAL A 208 -2.21 -11.13 -4.78
N ASN A 209 -1.42 -11.96 -4.08
CA ASN A 209 -0.30 -12.67 -4.68
C ASN A 209 -0.73 -13.58 -5.83
N GLU A 210 -1.80 -14.36 -5.63
CA GLU A 210 -2.34 -15.26 -6.65
C GLU A 210 -2.84 -14.48 -7.86
N TYR A 211 -3.58 -13.39 -7.63
CA TYR A 211 -4.08 -12.54 -8.70
C TYR A 211 -2.94 -11.91 -9.51
N VAL A 212 -1.94 -11.31 -8.85
CA VAL A 212 -0.81 -10.67 -9.55
C VAL A 212 -0.02 -11.72 -10.36
N GLN A 213 0.15 -12.92 -9.83
CA GLN A 213 0.81 -14.01 -10.54
C GLN A 213 0.00 -14.51 -11.75
N LYS A 214 -1.32 -14.65 -11.63
CA LYS A 214 -2.17 -15.20 -12.69
C LYS A 214 -2.52 -14.18 -13.76
N SER A 215 -2.87 -12.96 -13.35
CA SER A 215 -3.43 -11.93 -14.22
C SER A 215 -2.36 -10.98 -14.77
N TRP A 216 -1.30 -10.71 -13.99
CA TRP A 216 -0.21 -9.82 -14.43
C TRP A 216 1.04 -10.59 -14.84
N HIS A 217 1.09 -11.90 -14.57
CA HIS A 217 2.26 -12.76 -14.78
C HIS A 217 3.51 -12.29 -14.02
N ILE A 218 3.30 -11.59 -12.90
CA ILE A 218 4.37 -11.04 -12.06
C ILE A 218 4.46 -11.85 -10.77
N ASN A 219 5.67 -12.26 -10.38
CA ASN A 219 5.91 -12.77 -9.04
C ASN A 219 6.08 -11.59 -8.07
N LEU A 220 5.05 -11.29 -7.27
CA LEU A 220 5.05 -10.12 -6.38
C LEU A 220 6.16 -10.16 -5.33
N LYS A 221 6.54 -11.34 -4.82
CA LYS A 221 7.64 -11.49 -3.85
C LYS A 221 9.00 -11.18 -4.48
N GLN A 222 9.22 -11.62 -5.72
CA GLN A 222 10.42 -11.27 -6.46
C GLN A 222 10.45 -9.77 -6.77
N MET A 223 9.33 -9.21 -7.21
CA MET A 223 9.19 -7.79 -7.49
C MET A 223 9.44 -6.92 -6.25
N GLN A 224 8.97 -7.33 -5.07
CA GLN A 224 9.26 -6.67 -3.79
C GLN A 224 10.77 -6.50 -3.58
N VAL A 225 11.54 -7.60 -3.67
CA VAL A 225 12.99 -7.57 -3.45
C VAL A 225 13.67 -6.65 -4.45
N ILE A 226 13.26 -6.69 -5.72
CA ILE A 226 13.80 -5.84 -6.78
C ILE A 226 13.49 -4.37 -6.51
N SER A 227 12.23 -4.05 -6.19
CA SER A 227 11.75 -2.69 -5.94
C SER A 227 12.52 -2.05 -4.78
N VAL A 228 12.54 -2.71 -3.61
CA VAL A 228 13.23 -2.21 -2.41
C VAL A 228 14.73 -2.04 -2.67
N ARG A 229 15.36 -2.97 -3.40
CA ARG A 229 16.78 -2.84 -3.76
C ARG A 229 17.03 -1.63 -4.66
N ARG A 230 16.17 -1.39 -5.66
CA ARG A 230 16.28 -0.24 -6.57
C ARG A 230 16.09 1.08 -5.81
N ILE A 231 15.09 1.17 -4.94
CA ILE A 231 14.83 2.34 -4.08
C ILE A 231 16.07 2.65 -3.22
N ASN A 232 16.58 1.66 -2.49
CA ASN A 232 17.74 1.84 -1.63
C ASN A 232 19.02 2.20 -2.40
N ALA A 233 19.20 1.67 -3.61
CA ALA A 233 20.34 2.00 -4.46
C ALA A 233 20.25 3.45 -4.96
N TYR A 234 19.07 3.88 -5.39
CA TYR A 234 18.82 5.24 -5.88
C TYR A 234 19.06 6.27 -4.78
N ILE A 235 18.55 6.02 -3.56
CA ILE A 235 18.79 6.89 -2.40
C ILE A 235 20.30 7.04 -2.11
N LYS A 236 21.09 5.97 -2.23
CA LYS A 236 22.55 6.03 -1.97
C LYS A 236 23.36 6.78 -3.04
N GLN A 237 22.80 6.95 -4.23
CA GLN A 237 23.45 7.61 -5.35
C GLN A 237 23.19 9.13 -5.37
N HIS A 238 22.29 9.62 -4.51
CA HIS A 238 21.86 11.00 -4.41
C HIS A 238 22.05 11.53 -2.98
#